data_AF-A0A816APY6-F1
#
_entry.id   AF-A0A816APY6-F1
#
_cell.length_a   1.000
_cell.length_b   1.000
_cell.length_c   1.000
_cell.angle_alpha   90.00
_cell.angle_beta   90.00
_cell.angle_gamma   90.00
#
_symmetry.space_group_name_H-M   'P 1'
#
loop_
_entity.id
_entity.type
_entity.pdbx_description
1 polymer ?
#
loop_
_entity_poly.entity_id
_entity_poly.type
_entity_poly.pdbx_seq_one_letter_code
_entity_poly.pdbx_strand_id
1 'polypeptide(L)'
;AWSEEGIDRTDLYTFDNGEQLVLTVAQNCRQTIVLVNSVSQLNLERWVGHPNVVDVLWTGMPDSEYGPALVDILFGDYNPGGKLVFSLAKNDSDFGTDISLIGDSNYTEGAFLDYRHFDKCNITPRYYFGYGLSYTKFSFDKLEISQANDDDKNSPASLCKQR
;
A
#
# COMPACT_ATOMS: atom_id res chain seq x y z
N ALA A 1 -2.14 11.39 -6.58
CA ALA A 1 -3.61 11.48 -6.80
C ALA A 1 -4.15 12.60 -5.92
N TRP A 2 -5.04 13.45 -6.44
CA TRP A 2 -5.67 14.48 -5.62
C TRP A 2 -6.96 13.94 -4.99
N SER A 3 -7.19 14.29 -3.73
CA SER A 3 -8.38 13.96 -2.96
C SER A 3 -8.59 15.06 -1.93
N GLU A 4 -9.83 15.32 -1.56
CA GLU A 4 -10.18 16.33 -0.57
C GLU A 4 -11.24 15.80 0.41
N GLU A 5 -11.37 16.45 1.55
CA GLU A 5 -12.42 16.13 2.51
C GLU A 5 -13.81 16.43 1.91
N GLY A 6 -14.76 15.52 2.13
CA GLY A 6 -16.14 15.65 1.67
C GLY A 6 -16.40 15.16 0.25
N ILE A 7 -15.37 14.74 -0.48
CA ILE A 7 -15.49 14.18 -1.83
C ILE A 7 -14.62 12.93 -1.97
N ASP A 8 -15.26 11.81 -2.29
CA ASP A 8 -14.56 10.57 -2.64
C ASP A 8 -14.04 10.61 -4.09
N ARG A 9 -12.93 9.93 -4.34
CA ARG A 9 -12.42 9.75 -5.71
C ARG A 9 -13.34 8.81 -6.48
N THR A 10 -13.54 9.12 -7.77
CA THR A 10 -14.36 8.30 -8.68
C THR A 10 -13.62 7.11 -9.27
N ASP A 11 -12.29 7.12 -9.22
CA ASP A 11 -11.42 6.09 -9.74
C ASP A 11 -10.08 6.05 -8.99
N LEU A 12 -9.29 5.01 -9.27
CA LEU A 12 -7.95 4.83 -8.71
C LEU A 12 -6.84 5.22 -9.70
N TYR A 13 -7.12 6.06 -10.70
CA TYR A 13 -6.10 6.54 -11.63
C TYR A 13 -5.37 7.77 -11.09
N THR A 14 -4.24 8.09 -11.73
CA THR A 14 -3.46 9.27 -11.33
C THR A 14 -4.15 10.55 -11.78
N PHE A 15 -3.99 11.59 -10.99
CA PHE A 15 -4.48 12.92 -11.33
C PHE A 15 -3.61 13.52 -12.46
N ASP A 16 -4.21 14.38 -13.29
CA ASP A 16 -3.54 15.17 -14.33
C ASP A 16 -2.64 14.35 -15.29
N ASN A 17 -3.15 13.22 -15.79
CA ASN A 17 -2.47 12.36 -16.77
C ASN A 17 -1.09 11.84 -16.32
N GLY A 18 -0.89 11.61 -15.02
CA GLY A 18 0.37 11.08 -14.50
C GLY A 18 0.80 9.75 -15.12
N GLU A 19 -0.12 8.87 -15.53
CA GLU A 19 0.25 7.64 -16.25
C GLU A 19 0.85 7.96 -17.62
N GLN A 20 0.30 8.93 -18.34
CA GLN A 20 0.81 9.34 -19.64
C GLN A 20 2.21 9.95 -19.51
N LEU A 21 2.45 10.73 -18.44
CA LEU A 21 3.79 11.24 -18.13
C LEU A 21 4.78 10.08 -17.95
N VAL A 22 4.45 9.10 -17.10
CA VAL A 22 5.33 7.94 -16.85
C VAL A 22 5.60 7.19 -18.16
N LEU A 23 4.56 6.92 -18.96
CA LEU A 23 4.70 6.23 -20.24
C LEU A 23 5.57 7.00 -21.24
N THR A 24 5.36 8.30 -21.37
CA THR A 24 6.16 9.14 -22.28
C THR A 24 7.63 9.17 -21.87
N VAL A 25 7.92 9.30 -20.57
CA VAL A 25 9.31 9.25 -20.07
C VAL A 25 9.91 7.87 -20.29
N ALA A 26 9.20 6.80 -19.93
CA ALA A 26 9.69 5.44 -20.06
C ALA A 26 9.89 5.02 -21.52
N GLN A 27 9.16 5.61 -22.48
CA GLN A 27 9.39 5.39 -23.91
C GLN A 27 10.72 6.01 -24.40
N ASN A 28 11.18 7.08 -23.75
CA ASN A 28 12.36 7.85 -24.17
C ASN A 28 13.58 7.64 -23.27
N CYS A 29 13.39 7.11 -22.05
CA CYS A 29 14.45 6.81 -21.09
C CYS A 29 14.41 5.33 -20.72
N ARG A 30 15.56 4.65 -20.81
CA ARG A 30 15.68 3.20 -20.54
C ARG A 30 15.62 2.83 -19.06
N GLN A 31 15.92 3.78 -18.17
CA GLN A 31 15.94 3.56 -16.72
C GLN A 31 15.13 4.67 -16.06
N THR A 32 13.86 4.39 -15.84
CA THR A 32 12.91 5.32 -15.24
C THR A 32 12.57 4.85 -13.83
N ILE A 33 12.84 5.69 -12.83
CA ILE A 33 12.37 5.50 -11.46
C ILE A 33 11.13 6.37 -11.27
N VAL A 34 10.04 5.79 -10.79
CA VAL A 34 8.76 6.49 -10.59
C VAL A 34 8.54 6.74 -9.10
N LEU A 35 8.28 8.00 -8.75
CA LEU A 35 7.92 8.41 -7.40
C LEU A 35 6.40 8.65 -7.34
N VAL A 36 5.72 7.99 -6.41
CA VAL A 36 4.27 8.04 -6.29
C VAL A 36 3.87 8.76 -5.01
N ASN A 37 3.43 10.01 -5.17
CA ASN A 37 2.76 10.77 -4.13
C ASN A 37 1.24 10.61 -4.25
N SER A 38 0.64 9.94 -3.28
CA SER A 38 -0.79 9.67 -3.27
C SER A 38 -1.30 9.45 -1.85
N VAL A 39 -2.51 9.94 -1.61
CA VAL A 39 -3.23 9.80 -0.33
C VAL A 39 -3.73 8.36 -0.08
N SER A 40 -3.97 7.61 -1.16
CA SER A 40 -4.62 6.30 -1.16
C SER A 40 -4.20 5.52 -2.41
N GLN A 41 -4.70 4.29 -2.56
CA GLN A 41 -4.39 3.35 -3.62
C GLN A 41 -4.48 3.97 -5.02
N LEU A 42 -3.64 3.46 -5.91
CA LEU A 42 -3.64 3.78 -7.33
C LEU A 42 -3.57 2.48 -8.13
N ASN A 43 -4.27 2.43 -9.25
CA ASN A 43 -4.10 1.38 -10.24
C ASN A 43 -2.84 1.65 -11.05
N LEU A 44 -1.86 0.76 -10.91
CA LEU A 44 -0.55 0.93 -11.53
C LEU A 44 -0.41 0.19 -12.87
N GLU A 45 -1.38 -0.66 -13.24
CA GLU A 45 -1.26 -1.63 -14.34
C GLU A 45 -0.91 -0.99 -15.69
N ARG A 46 -1.32 0.27 -15.91
CA ARG A 46 -1.07 0.98 -17.16
C ARG A 46 0.42 1.19 -17.46
N TRP A 47 1.29 1.24 -16.45
CA TRP A 47 2.69 1.64 -16.64
C TRP A 47 3.71 0.83 -15.82
N VAL A 48 3.31 0.23 -14.70
CA VAL A 48 4.24 -0.47 -13.79
C VAL A 48 4.92 -1.69 -14.43
N GLY A 49 4.32 -2.27 -15.47
CA GLY A 49 4.89 -3.38 -16.24
C GLY A 49 5.78 -2.95 -17.41
N HIS A 50 5.96 -1.64 -17.63
CA HIS A 50 6.77 -1.14 -18.73
C HIS A 50 8.26 -1.51 -18.50
N PRO A 51 8.97 -2.08 -19.49
CA PRO A 51 10.32 -2.64 -19.28
C PRO A 51 11.38 -1.61 -18.85
N ASN A 52 11.14 -0.33 -19.16
CA ASN A 52 12.04 0.77 -18.78
C ASN A 52 11.69 1.41 -17.42
N VAL A 53 10.60 0.99 -16.76
CA VAL A 53 10.32 1.37 -15.37
C VAL A 53 11.06 0.38 -14.49
N VAL A 54 12.18 0.84 -13.90
CA VAL A 54 13.10 -0.05 -13.17
C VAL A 54 12.74 -0.14 -11.69
N ASP A 55 12.23 0.94 -11.11
CA ASP A 55 11.84 1.01 -9.70
C ASP A 55 10.65 1.95 -9.49
N VAL A 56 9.89 1.68 -8.43
CA VAL A 56 8.77 2.50 -7.99
C VAL A 56 8.90 2.73 -6.49
N LEU A 57 8.91 4.00 -6.07
CA LEU A 57 8.89 4.39 -4.68
C LEU A 57 7.55 5.03 -4.33
N TRP A 58 6.85 4.45 -3.37
CA TRP A 58 5.63 5.02 -2.83
C TRP A 58 5.96 5.94 -1.65
N THR A 59 5.77 7.24 -1.83
CA THR A 59 6.17 8.28 -0.88
C THR A 59 4.98 8.87 -0.12
N GLY A 60 3.74 8.47 -0.47
CA GLY A 60 2.54 8.84 0.26
C GLY A 60 2.23 10.33 0.15
N MET A 61 2.06 11.00 1.30
CA MET A 61 1.93 12.45 1.40
C MET A 61 3.10 13.01 2.21
N PRO A 62 4.24 13.26 1.56
CA PRO A 62 5.39 13.79 2.25
C PRO A 62 5.24 15.31 2.41
N ASP A 63 5.58 15.81 3.58
CA ASP A 63 5.49 17.24 3.92
C ASP A 63 6.78 18.01 3.56
N SER A 64 7.12 19.05 4.32
CA SER A 64 8.16 20.02 4.00
C SER A 64 9.56 19.43 3.77
N GLU A 65 9.89 18.30 4.41
CA GLU A 65 11.21 17.66 4.33
C GLU A 65 11.29 16.55 3.27
N TYR A 66 10.35 16.52 2.32
CA TYR A 66 10.29 15.49 1.29
C TYR A 66 11.59 15.39 0.47
N GLY A 67 12.10 16.52 -0.02
CA GLY A 67 13.25 16.56 -0.93
C GLY A 67 14.51 15.96 -0.32
N PRO A 68 14.99 16.47 0.83
CA PRO A 68 16.14 15.89 1.52
C PRO A 68 15.96 14.41 1.85
N ALA A 69 14.82 14.03 2.43
CA ALA A 69 14.55 12.64 2.80
C ALA A 69 14.54 11.69 1.59
N LEU A 70 14.05 12.15 0.44
CA LEU A 70 14.06 11.37 -0.79
C LEU A 70 15.47 11.17 -1.34
N VAL A 71 16.31 12.21 -1.32
CA VAL A 71 17.71 12.14 -1.80
C VAL A 71 18.50 11.14 -0.98
N ASP A 72 18.38 11.21 0.35
CA ASP A 72 19.02 10.30 1.29
C ASP A 72 18.71 8.81 0.99
N ILE A 73 17.47 8.51 0.59
CA ILE A 73 17.09 7.16 0.15
C ILE A 73 17.69 6.85 -1.22
N LEU A 74 17.45 7.69 -2.23
CA LEU A 74 17.87 7.41 -3.62
C LEU A 74 19.38 7.23 -3.78
N PHE A 75 20.19 7.93 -2.97
CA PHE A 75 21.64 7.82 -2.98
C PHE A 75 22.19 6.75 -2.02
N GLY A 76 21.31 6.11 -1.25
CA GLY A 76 21.68 4.99 -0.38
C GLY A 76 22.29 5.40 0.96
N ASP A 77 22.18 6.68 1.35
CA ASP A 77 22.56 7.14 2.69
C ASP A 77 21.68 6.48 3.76
N TYR A 78 20.42 6.17 3.41
CA TYR A 78 19.50 5.38 4.22
C TYR A 78 18.87 4.23 3.42
N ASN A 79 18.67 3.10 4.11
CA ASN A 79 18.01 1.93 3.55
C ASN A 79 16.47 2.08 3.66
N PRO A 80 15.70 2.00 2.56
CA PRO A 80 14.25 2.05 2.63
C PRO A 80 13.72 0.83 3.40
N GLY A 81 12.86 1.12 4.39
CA GLY A 81 12.19 0.11 5.21
C GLY A 81 10.67 0.25 5.24
N GLY A 82 10.11 1.20 4.49
CA GLY A 82 8.68 1.44 4.41
C GLY A 82 7.90 0.21 3.90
N LYS A 83 6.71 0.00 4.46
CA LYS A 83 5.81 -1.09 4.08
C LYS A 83 4.44 -0.50 3.78
N LEU A 84 3.75 -1.02 2.76
CA LEU A 84 2.41 -0.59 2.43
C LEU A 84 1.45 -0.87 3.59
N VAL A 85 0.64 0.12 3.94
CA VAL A 85 -0.40 0.02 4.98
C VAL A 85 -1.79 -0.33 4.42
N PHE A 86 -1.83 -0.65 3.13
CA PHE A 86 -3.00 -1.09 2.38
C PHE A 86 -2.56 -2.00 1.23
N SER A 87 -3.51 -2.73 0.64
CA SER A 87 -3.25 -3.57 -0.54
C SER A 87 -3.42 -2.77 -1.83
N LEU A 88 -2.56 -3.02 -2.82
CA LEU A 88 -2.69 -2.47 -4.17
C LEU A 88 -3.20 -3.55 -5.11
N ALA A 89 -4.41 -3.36 -5.62
CA ALA A 89 -5.06 -4.29 -6.53
C ALA A 89 -4.48 -4.23 -7.96
N LYS A 90 -4.71 -5.28 -8.74
CA LYS A 90 -4.48 -5.24 -10.19
C LYS A 90 -5.69 -4.65 -10.90
N ASN A 91 -6.89 -4.99 -10.44
CA ASN A 91 -8.13 -4.44 -10.94
C ASN A 91 -8.91 -3.78 -9.78
N ASP A 92 -9.52 -2.63 -10.05
CA ASP A 92 -10.23 -1.86 -9.02
C ASP A 92 -11.43 -2.65 -8.46
N SER A 93 -12.05 -3.51 -9.29
CA SER A 93 -13.13 -4.41 -8.87
C SER A 93 -12.70 -5.47 -7.86
N ASP A 94 -11.40 -5.74 -7.71
CA ASP A 94 -10.87 -6.73 -6.76
C ASP A 94 -11.08 -6.34 -5.30
N PHE A 95 -11.37 -5.06 -5.02
CA PHE A 95 -11.78 -4.62 -3.69
C PHE A 95 -13.20 -5.07 -3.31
N GLY A 96 -14.00 -5.52 -4.29
CA GLY A 96 -15.32 -6.11 -4.05
C GLY A 96 -16.35 -5.14 -3.46
N THR A 97 -16.15 -3.84 -3.65
CA THR A 97 -17.06 -2.78 -3.17
C THR A 97 -17.45 -1.86 -4.32
N ASP A 98 -18.71 -1.42 -4.30
CA ASP A 98 -19.26 -0.43 -5.23
C ASP A 98 -19.42 0.92 -4.54
N ILE A 99 -19.32 2.01 -5.31
CA ILE A 99 -19.59 3.36 -4.81
C ILE A 99 -21.12 3.55 -4.70
N SER A 100 -21.63 3.69 -3.47
CA SER A 100 -23.05 3.99 -3.23
C SER A 100 -23.30 5.50 -3.22
N LEU A 101 -24.06 6.00 -4.20
CA LEU A 101 -24.43 7.42 -4.29
C LEU A 101 -25.74 7.76 -3.54
N ILE A 102 -26.39 6.77 -2.94
CA ILE A 102 -27.75 6.87 -2.42
C ILE A 102 -27.79 6.93 -0.88
N GLY A 103 -26.63 7.01 -0.23
CA GLY A 103 -26.50 7.19 1.23
C GLY A 103 -26.84 5.96 2.07
N ASP A 104 -27.29 4.86 1.46
CA ASP A 104 -27.47 3.58 2.12
C ASP A 104 -26.30 2.66 1.76
N SER A 105 -25.51 2.29 2.77
CA SER A 105 -24.31 1.44 2.63
C SER A 105 -24.42 0.29 3.62
N ASN A 106 -24.58 -0.93 3.08
CA ASN A 106 -24.69 -2.14 3.89
C ASN A 106 -23.35 -2.87 3.91
N TYR A 107 -22.70 -2.90 5.07
CA TYR A 107 -21.36 -3.45 5.30
C TYR A 107 -21.42 -4.98 5.49
N THR A 108 -21.87 -5.70 4.46
CA THR A 108 -22.06 -7.16 4.48
C THR A 108 -20.75 -7.96 4.55
N GLU A 109 -19.64 -7.33 4.16
CA GLU A 109 -18.29 -7.85 4.22
C GLU A 109 -17.77 -7.97 5.67
N GLY A 110 -18.34 -7.21 6.60
CA GLY A 110 -17.95 -7.22 8.02
C GLY A 110 -16.47 -6.90 8.21
N ALA A 111 -15.73 -7.77 8.90
CA ALA A 111 -14.30 -7.55 9.18
C ALA A 111 -13.36 -7.88 8.00
N PHE A 112 -13.89 -8.27 6.83
CA PHE A 112 -13.11 -8.65 5.66
C PHE A 112 -12.88 -7.46 4.73
N LEU A 113 -12.09 -6.49 5.21
CA LEU A 113 -11.67 -5.29 4.48
C LEU A 113 -10.19 -5.42 4.06
N ASP A 114 -9.81 -4.70 3.00
CA ASP A 114 -8.45 -4.67 2.45
C ASP A 114 -7.85 -6.09 2.33
N TYR A 115 -6.65 -6.36 2.84
CA TYR A 115 -5.98 -7.66 2.70
C TYR A 115 -6.83 -8.85 3.19
N ARG A 116 -7.72 -8.64 4.17
CA ARG A 116 -8.59 -9.73 4.66
C ARG A 116 -9.62 -10.14 3.62
N HIS A 117 -10.08 -9.19 2.79
CA HIS A 117 -10.91 -9.50 1.64
C HIS A 117 -10.11 -10.32 0.62
N PHE A 118 -8.91 -9.86 0.29
CA PHE A 118 -8.03 -10.51 -0.69
C PHE A 118 -7.69 -11.95 -0.27
N ASP A 119 -7.36 -12.15 1.01
CA ASP A 119 -7.09 -13.48 1.58
C ASP A 119 -8.33 -14.38 1.53
N LYS A 120 -9.50 -13.86 1.94
CA LYS A 120 -10.76 -14.62 1.95
C LYS A 120 -11.20 -15.03 0.54
N CYS A 121 -11.04 -14.14 -0.43
CA CYS A 121 -11.47 -14.34 -1.81
C CYS A 121 -10.37 -14.97 -2.69
N ASN A 122 -9.20 -15.27 -2.13
CA ASN A 122 -8.03 -15.80 -2.83
C ASN A 122 -7.62 -14.93 -4.04
N ILE A 123 -7.65 -13.61 -3.85
CA ILE A 123 -7.27 -12.62 -4.86
C ILE A 123 -5.80 -12.26 -4.65
N THR A 124 -5.01 -12.30 -5.73
CA THR A 124 -3.59 -11.90 -5.68
C THR A 124 -3.46 -10.41 -5.98
N PRO A 125 -3.11 -9.56 -4.99
CA PRO A 125 -2.87 -8.14 -5.25
C PRO A 125 -1.61 -7.95 -6.11
N ARG A 126 -1.44 -6.74 -6.67
CA ARG A 126 -0.15 -6.36 -7.28
C ARG A 126 0.94 -6.23 -6.21
N TYR A 127 0.63 -5.51 -5.14
CA TYR A 127 1.47 -5.41 -3.95
C TYR A 127 0.59 -5.62 -2.72
N TYR A 128 0.94 -6.60 -1.89
CA TYR A 128 0.15 -6.99 -0.73
C TYR A 128 0.34 -6.02 0.45
N PHE A 129 -0.62 -6.01 1.39
CA PHE A 129 -0.47 -5.30 2.67
C PHE A 129 0.81 -5.72 3.39
N GLY A 130 1.63 -4.76 3.80
CA GLY A 130 2.93 -5.01 4.40
C GLY A 130 4.05 -5.30 3.40
N TYR A 131 3.80 -5.20 2.09
CA TYR A 131 4.85 -5.29 1.07
C TYR A 131 5.77 -4.05 1.10
N GLY A 132 7.06 -4.28 0.92
CA GLY A 132 8.04 -3.21 0.69
C GLY A 132 9.43 -3.79 0.58
N LEU A 133 10.23 -3.24 -0.32
CA LEU A 133 11.60 -3.69 -0.56
C LEU A 133 12.59 -2.96 0.34
N SER A 134 13.84 -3.40 0.29
CA SER A 134 14.99 -2.85 1.00
C SER A 134 16.22 -3.03 0.11
N TYR A 135 17.27 -2.25 0.35
CA TYR A 135 18.57 -2.44 -0.31
C TYR A 135 19.30 -3.70 0.15
N THR A 136 18.81 -4.35 1.22
CA THR A 136 19.32 -5.63 1.70
C THR A 136 18.22 -6.69 1.75
N LYS A 137 18.61 -7.93 2.06
CA LYS A 137 17.71 -9.08 2.22
C LYS A 137 17.71 -9.53 3.67
N PHE A 138 16.54 -9.94 4.13
CA PHE A 138 16.35 -10.48 5.47
C PHE A 138 15.93 -11.95 5.37
N SER A 139 16.39 -12.76 6.32
CA SER A 139 15.96 -14.15 6.49
C SER A 139 15.44 -14.33 7.90
N PHE A 140 14.28 -14.99 8.03
CA PHE A 140 13.69 -15.32 9.31
C PHE A 140 13.98 -16.79 9.62
N ASP A 141 14.45 -17.07 10.83
CA ASP A 141 14.66 -18.43 11.34
C ASP A 141 14.16 -18.55 12.79
N LYS A 142 14.03 -19.79 13.27
CA LYS A 142 13.76 -20.11 14.69
C LYS A 142 12.56 -19.38 15.29
N LEU A 143 11.37 -19.55 14.69
CA LEU A 143 10.13 -19.11 15.32
C LEU A 143 9.84 -19.97 16.54
N GLU A 144 9.90 -19.36 17.73
CA GLU A 144 9.51 -20.00 18.99
C GLU A 144 8.16 -19.45 19.46
N ILE A 145 7.27 -20.36 19.85
CA ILE A 145 5.95 -20.02 20.38
C ILE A 145 5.84 -20.68 21.76
N SER A 146 5.78 -19.86 22.80
CA SER A 146 5.54 -20.30 24.17
C SER A 146 4.16 -19.89 24.62
N GLN A 147 3.43 -20.79 25.27
CA GLN A 147 2.18 -20.44 25.92
C GLN A 147 2.46 -19.49 27.09
N ALA A 148 1.77 -18.36 27.13
CA ALA A 148 1.80 -17.49 28.30
C ALA A 148 1.04 -18.16 29.45
N ASN A 149 1.63 -18.19 30.65
CA ASN A 149 0.95 -18.70 31.85
C ASN A 149 -0.12 -17.68 32.28
N ASP A 150 -1.39 -18.09 32.23
CA ASP A 150 -2.57 -17.26 32.58
C ASP A 150 -2.68 -17.00 34.11
N ASP A 151 -1.76 -17.52 34.94
CA ASP A 151 -1.73 -17.33 36.39
C ASP A 151 -1.22 -15.94 36.83
N ASP A 152 -0.66 -15.16 35.89
CA ASP A 152 -0.25 -13.79 36.16
C ASP A 152 -1.46 -12.86 36.06
N LYS A 153 -2.00 -12.45 37.23
CA LYS A 153 -3.17 -11.57 37.36
C LYS A 153 -2.99 -10.17 36.75
N ASN A 154 -1.78 -9.84 36.29
CA ASN A 154 -1.44 -8.62 35.58
C ASN A 154 -1.19 -8.83 34.07
N SER A 155 -1.43 -10.04 33.55
CA SER A 155 -1.26 -10.30 32.12
C SER A 155 -2.34 -9.56 31.28
N PRO A 156 -2.00 -9.03 30.10
CA PRO A 156 -2.97 -8.36 29.22
C PRO A 156 -4.15 -9.26 28.81
N ALA A 157 -3.93 -10.57 28.73
CA ALA A 157 -4.96 -11.57 28.43
C ALA A 157 -6.02 -11.67 29.54
N SER A 158 -5.63 -11.49 30.81
CA SER A 158 -6.54 -11.52 31.96
C SER A 158 -7.46 -10.29 32.02
N LEU A 159 -6.99 -9.14 31.51
CA LEU A 159 -7.78 -7.90 31.41
C LEU A 159 -8.85 -7.95 30.32
N CYS A 160 -8.64 -8.76 29.27
CA CYS A 160 -9.60 -8.89 28.17
C CYS A 160 -10.82 -9.76 28.53
N LYS A 161 -10.73 -10.61 29.57
CA LYS A 161 -11.83 -11.46 30.06
C LYS A 161 -12.78 -10.74 31.04
N GLN A 162 -12.55 -9.46 31.36
CA GLN A 162 -13.35 -8.68 32.31
C GLN A 162 -14.36 -7.71 31.67
N ARG A 163 -14.68 -7.87 30.38
CA ARG A 163 -15.77 -7.12 29.71
C ARG A 163 -16.88 -8.05 29.28
#